data_AF-A0A9D1U7G5-F1
#
_entry.id   AF-A0A9D1U7G5-F1
#
_cell.length_a   1.000
_cell.length_b   1.000
_cell.length_c   1.000
_cell.angle_alpha   90.00
_cell.angle_beta   90.00
_cell.angle_gamma   90.00
#
_symmetry.space_group_name_H-M   'P 1'
#
loop_
_entity.id
_entity.type
_entity.pdbx_description
1 polymer ?
#
loop_
_entity_poly.entity_id
_entity_poly.type
_entity_poly.pdbx_seq_one_letter_code
_entity_poly.pdbx_strand_id
1 'polypeptide(L)'
;MKRYALWILAVYILLLLIPLPLLGLASTQEASPPASSPDPPESQGGASSVPEEEGASGEVFRLLDSDTGEVYEVADRDFVAGAVAAEMYPTYHLEALKAQAAASYTYYCVQREQERADPDPDLKGADFADTLSGLPRYYSDEELRERWGEHYDTYRQKIDEAVDAVFGRTITYDGEPILAAYHAISSGATEDAAVVWGSSLPYLQPVASPGDKLSPSYQSTVTFTPEELKEKLA
;
A
#
# COMPACT_ATOMS: atom_id res chain seq x y z
N MET A 1 9.28 -56.80 19.52
CA MET A 1 8.30 -55.77 19.11
C MET A 1 7.02 -55.78 19.97
N LYS A 2 6.37 -56.93 20.20
CA LYS A 2 5.11 -57.01 20.98
C LYS A 2 5.18 -56.50 22.43
N ARG A 3 6.33 -56.64 23.12
CA ARG A 3 6.50 -56.18 24.52
C ARG A 3 6.55 -54.65 24.63
N TYR A 4 7.14 -53.95 23.66
CA TYR A 4 7.22 -52.49 23.67
C TYR A 4 5.92 -51.81 23.26
N ALA A 5 5.14 -52.44 22.38
CA ALA A 5 3.81 -51.96 22.00
C ALA A 5 2.84 -51.90 23.20
N LEU A 6 2.92 -52.86 24.12
CA LEU A 6 2.12 -52.87 25.35
C LEU A 6 2.52 -51.73 26.30
N TRP A 7 3.82 -51.42 26.41
CA TRP A 7 4.30 -50.30 27.23
C TRP A 7 3.88 -48.95 26.67
N ILE A 8 3.96 -48.76 25.35
CA ILE A 8 3.54 -47.51 24.70
C ILE A 8 2.02 -47.30 24.86
N LEU A 9 1.22 -48.36 24.69
CA LEU A 9 -0.23 -48.28 24.89
C LEU A 9 -0.59 -47.97 26.35
N ALA A 10 0.14 -48.54 27.32
CA ALA A 10 -0.06 -48.24 28.73
C ALA A 10 0.25 -46.78 29.09
N VAL A 11 1.32 -46.21 28.54
CA VAL A 11 1.68 -44.79 28.73
C VAL A 11 0.64 -43.86 28.10
N TYR A 12 0.12 -44.22 26.92
CA TYR A 12 -0.90 -43.42 26.23
C TYR A 12 -2.24 -43.40 26.98
N ILE A 13 -2.65 -44.54 27.53
CA ILE A 13 -3.85 -44.63 28.39
C ILE A 13 -3.65 -43.85 29.69
N LEU A 14 -2.45 -43.88 30.28
CA LEU A 14 -2.12 -43.12 31.48
C LEU A 14 -2.20 -41.61 31.24
N LEU A 15 -1.74 -41.12 30.09
CA LEU A 15 -1.82 -39.71 29.70
C LEU A 15 -3.27 -39.23 29.48
N LEU A 16 -4.16 -40.09 28.98
CA LEU A 16 -5.58 -39.78 28.81
C LEU A 16 -6.37 -39.75 30.12
N LEU A 17 -5.84 -40.33 31.19
CA LEU A 17 -6.49 -40.40 32.51
C LEU A 17 -6.07 -39.26 33.45
N ILE A 18 -5.19 -38.35 33.02
CA ILE A 18 -4.82 -37.16 33.79
C ILE A 18 -5.75 -36.01 33.36
N PRO A 19 -6.76 -35.62 34.17
CA PRO A 19 -7.50 -34.40 33.91
C PRO A 19 -6.55 -33.23 34.13
N LEU A 20 -6.24 -32.47 33.07
CA LEU A 20 -5.49 -31.21 33.17
C LEU A 20 -6.35 -30.20 33.95
N PRO A 21 -6.02 -29.86 35.21
CA PRO A 21 -6.70 -28.80 35.92
C PRO A 21 -6.19 -27.47 35.36
N LEU A 22 -7.12 -26.69 34.83
CA LEU A 22 -6.97 -25.24 34.68
C LEU A 22 -6.70 -24.65 36.07
N LEU A 23 -5.51 -24.13 36.33
CA LEU A 23 -5.18 -23.28 37.50
C LEU A 23 -3.90 -22.50 37.11
N GLY A 24 -3.85 -21.17 37.08
CA GLY A 24 -4.59 -20.23 37.91
C GLY A 24 -4.00 -20.18 39.32
N LEU A 25 -2.83 -19.53 39.47
CA LEU A 25 -2.28 -19.04 40.73
C LEU A 25 -1.71 -17.63 40.44
N ALA A 26 -2.37 -16.53 40.79
CA ALA A 26 -2.67 -15.95 42.11
C ALA A 26 -1.60 -14.93 42.58
N SER A 27 -2.04 -13.67 42.51
CA SER A 27 -1.78 -12.53 43.42
C SER A 27 -0.43 -11.81 43.44
N THR A 28 -0.46 -10.53 43.08
CA THR A 28 0.31 -9.47 43.75
C THR A 28 -0.44 -8.12 43.67
N GLN A 29 -0.86 -7.67 44.85
CA GLN A 29 -0.74 -6.30 45.39
C GLN A 29 -1.46 -5.12 44.70
N GLU A 30 -2.42 -4.55 45.45
CA GLU A 30 -3.06 -3.25 45.22
C GLU A 30 -2.03 -2.10 45.13
N ALA A 31 -2.13 -1.31 44.06
CA ALA A 31 -1.72 0.08 44.01
C ALA A 31 -2.83 0.87 43.32
N SER A 32 -3.24 1.98 43.93
CA SER A 32 -4.37 2.83 43.54
C SER A 32 -4.27 3.38 42.11
N PRO A 33 -5.41 3.64 41.43
CA PRO A 33 -5.40 4.10 40.04
C PRO A 33 -4.93 5.57 39.96
N PRO A 34 -4.05 5.94 39.01
CA PRO A 34 -3.93 7.32 38.60
C PRO A 34 -5.18 7.73 37.82
N ALA A 35 -5.55 8.99 38.02
CA ALA A 35 -6.77 9.64 37.56
C ALA A 35 -7.06 9.48 36.06
N SER A 36 -8.37 9.44 35.76
CA SER A 36 -9.01 9.40 34.46
C SER A 36 -8.32 10.24 33.38
N SER A 37 -7.96 9.59 32.28
CA SER A 37 -7.92 10.24 30.96
C SER A 37 -9.35 10.65 30.60
N PRO A 38 -9.58 11.85 30.05
CA PRO A 38 -10.92 12.30 29.71
C PRO A 38 -11.48 11.47 28.55
N ASP A 39 -12.76 11.13 28.66
CA ASP A 39 -13.58 10.56 27.60
C ASP A 39 -13.45 11.39 26.30
N PRO A 40 -13.48 10.76 25.12
CA PRO A 40 -13.62 11.52 23.87
C PRO A 40 -14.94 12.30 23.94
N PRO A 41 -14.99 13.57 23.52
CA PRO A 41 -16.27 14.27 23.49
C PRO A 41 -17.19 13.55 22.52
N GLU A 42 -18.40 13.22 23.00
CA GLU A 42 -19.56 12.95 22.15
C GLU A 42 -19.68 14.11 21.15
N SER A 43 -19.26 13.85 19.92
CA SER A 43 -19.53 14.74 18.81
C SER A 43 -21.01 14.56 18.45
N GLN A 44 -21.80 15.50 18.95
CA GLN A 44 -23.18 15.70 18.53
C GLN A 44 -23.23 15.80 17.00
N GLY A 45 -24.23 15.13 16.44
CA GLY A 45 -24.52 15.16 15.01
C GLY A 45 -24.68 16.59 14.51
N GLY A 46 -23.62 17.10 13.90
CA GLY A 46 -23.67 18.15 12.90
C GLY A 46 -23.51 17.46 11.56
N ALA A 47 -24.58 17.41 10.77
CA ALA A 47 -24.50 17.09 9.35
C ALA A 47 -23.63 18.16 8.70
N SER A 48 -22.32 17.91 8.64
CA SER A 48 -21.43 18.66 7.77
C SER A 48 -21.71 18.12 6.37
N SER A 49 -22.50 18.87 5.62
CA SER A 49 -22.71 18.66 4.19
C SER A 49 -21.35 18.65 3.51
N VAL A 50 -20.82 17.45 3.28
CA VAL A 50 -19.81 17.22 2.25
C VAL A 50 -20.44 17.73 0.96
N PRO A 51 -19.81 18.64 0.21
CA PRO A 51 -20.23 18.87 -1.15
C PRO A 51 -20.07 17.53 -1.87
N GLU A 52 -21.19 16.90 -2.22
CA GLU A 52 -21.20 15.95 -3.32
C GLU A 52 -20.76 16.74 -4.55
N GLU A 53 -19.46 16.71 -4.87
CA GLU A 53 -19.05 16.94 -6.25
C GLU A 53 -19.55 15.74 -7.05
N GLU A 54 -20.62 16.02 -7.80
CA GLU A 54 -21.23 15.12 -8.76
C GLU A 54 -20.17 14.60 -9.74
N GLY A 55 -20.03 13.27 -9.77
CA GLY A 55 -19.96 12.48 -11.00
C GLY A 55 -18.92 12.87 -12.04
N ALA A 56 -17.82 12.09 -12.08
CA ALA A 56 -16.99 11.83 -13.25
C ALA A 56 -16.70 13.08 -14.10
N SER A 57 -15.71 13.88 -13.67
CA SER A 57 -15.03 14.76 -14.61
C SER A 57 -14.51 13.90 -15.77
N GLY A 58 -14.81 14.29 -17.01
CA GLY A 58 -14.31 13.61 -18.22
C GLY A 58 -12.81 13.86 -18.43
N GLU A 59 -12.03 13.83 -17.36
CA GLU A 59 -10.60 14.06 -17.35
C GLU A 59 -9.84 12.79 -17.72
N VAL A 60 -8.71 13.01 -18.39
CA VAL A 60 -7.83 11.98 -18.88
C VAL A 60 -6.40 12.30 -18.47
N PHE A 61 -5.62 11.24 -18.23
CA PHE A 61 -4.18 11.28 -18.25
C PHE A 61 -3.70 11.04 -19.66
N ARG A 62 -2.71 11.83 -20.10
CA ARG A 62 -1.98 11.60 -21.35
C ARG A 62 -0.70 10.86 -21.03
N LEU A 63 -0.53 9.69 -21.62
CA LEU A 63 0.63 8.86 -21.39
C LEU A 63 1.48 8.79 -22.65
N LEU A 64 2.80 8.89 -22.49
CA LEU A 64 3.74 8.54 -23.54
C LEU A 64 3.97 7.04 -23.49
N ASP A 65 3.62 6.36 -24.57
CA ASP A 65 3.96 4.96 -24.80
C ASP A 65 5.48 4.82 -24.91
N SER A 66 6.08 4.09 -23.97
CA SER A 66 7.55 3.94 -23.89
C SER A 66 8.13 3.13 -25.06
N ASP A 67 7.33 2.29 -25.72
CA ASP A 67 7.76 1.43 -26.83
C ASP A 67 7.59 2.11 -28.19
N THR A 68 6.44 2.76 -28.42
CA THR A 68 6.12 3.40 -29.70
C THR A 68 6.50 4.88 -29.75
N GLY A 69 6.57 5.53 -28.59
CA GLY A 69 6.80 6.97 -28.46
C GLY A 69 5.59 7.82 -28.88
N GLU A 70 4.41 7.23 -29.00
CA GLU A 70 3.13 7.91 -29.26
C GLU A 70 2.44 8.31 -27.94
N VAL A 71 1.65 9.39 -27.98
CA VAL A 71 0.85 9.83 -26.82
C VAL A 71 -0.56 9.29 -26.95
N TYR A 72 -1.07 8.68 -25.89
CA TYR A 72 -2.44 8.18 -25.81
C TYR A 72 -3.13 8.67 -24.54
N GLU A 73 -4.46 8.59 -24.50
CA GLU A 73 -5.28 9.08 -23.40
C GLU A 73 -5.97 7.91 -22.67
N VAL A 74 -5.98 7.98 -21.34
CA VAL A 74 -6.70 7.05 -20.47
C VAL A 74 -7.55 7.85 -19.50
N ALA A 75 -8.82 7.47 -19.33
CA ALA A 75 -9.69 8.08 -18.35
C ALA A 75 -9.07 7.97 -16.95
N ASP A 76 -9.08 9.06 -16.18
CA ASP A 76 -8.40 9.14 -14.88
C ASP A 76 -8.74 7.97 -13.97
N ARG A 77 -10.03 7.61 -13.90
CA ARG A 77 -10.54 6.52 -13.06
C ARG A 77 -10.00 5.15 -13.48
N ASP A 78 -9.92 4.88 -14.78
CA ASP A 78 -9.41 3.62 -15.30
C ASP A 78 -7.90 3.53 -15.13
N PHE A 79 -7.20 4.64 -15.34
CA PHE A 79 -5.77 4.72 -15.06
C PHE A 79 -5.47 4.45 -13.57
N VAL A 80 -6.20 5.07 -12.64
CA VAL A 80 -6.02 4.83 -11.20
C VAL A 80 -6.29 3.36 -10.84
N ALA A 81 -7.32 2.73 -11.40
CA ALA A 81 -7.58 1.30 -11.18
C ALA A 81 -6.43 0.43 -11.68
N GLY A 82 -5.91 0.72 -12.88
CA GLY A 82 -4.73 0.05 -13.43
C GLY A 82 -3.47 0.29 -12.61
N ALA A 83 -3.29 1.50 -12.08
CA ALA A 83 -2.14 1.88 -11.26
C ALA A 83 -2.17 1.17 -9.90
N VAL A 84 -3.32 1.12 -9.23
CA VAL A 84 -3.47 0.34 -7.98
C VAL A 84 -3.16 -1.14 -8.22
N ALA A 85 -3.57 -1.69 -9.37
CA ALA A 85 -3.26 -3.06 -9.76
C ALA A 85 -1.78 -3.30 -10.12
N ALA A 86 -1.06 -2.26 -10.54
CA ALA A 86 0.39 -2.31 -10.75
C ALA A 86 1.17 -2.26 -9.42
N GLU A 87 0.67 -1.52 -8.44
CA GLU A 87 1.36 -1.27 -7.16
C GLU A 87 1.02 -2.28 -6.06
N MET A 88 -0.21 -2.79 -6.02
CA MET A 88 -0.70 -3.65 -4.94
C MET A 88 -1.36 -4.93 -5.43
N TYR A 89 -1.20 -6.00 -4.65
CA TYR A 89 -1.92 -7.24 -4.92
C TYR A 89 -3.41 -7.09 -4.56
N PRO A 90 -4.34 -7.58 -5.39
CA PRO A 90 -5.79 -7.48 -5.12
C PRO A 90 -6.22 -8.29 -3.89
N THR A 91 -5.37 -9.19 -3.40
CA THR A 91 -5.59 -9.96 -2.17
C THR A 91 -5.37 -9.13 -0.90
N TYR A 92 -4.75 -7.94 -0.98
CA TYR A 92 -4.53 -7.07 0.18
C TYR A 92 -5.85 -6.55 0.76
N HIS A 93 -5.82 -6.07 2.00
CA HIS A 93 -7.02 -5.59 2.67
C HIS A 93 -7.65 -4.42 1.90
N LEU A 94 -8.99 -4.36 1.84
CA LEU A 94 -9.71 -3.35 1.06
C LEU A 94 -9.32 -1.92 1.47
N GLU A 95 -9.20 -1.65 2.77
CA GLU A 95 -8.77 -0.33 3.27
C GLU A 95 -7.34 0.04 2.83
N ALA A 96 -6.44 -0.93 2.63
CA ALA A 96 -5.11 -0.66 2.09
C ALA A 96 -5.17 -0.30 0.60
N LEU A 97 -6.02 -0.98 -0.18
CA LEU A 97 -6.28 -0.64 -1.58
C LEU A 97 -6.91 0.75 -1.73
N LYS A 98 -7.82 1.15 -0.82
CA LYS A 98 -8.39 2.52 -0.80
C LYS A 98 -7.32 3.57 -0.51
N ALA A 99 -6.44 3.32 0.46
CA ALA A 99 -5.33 4.22 0.77
C ALA A 99 -4.39 4.38 -0.43
N GLN A 100 -4.07 3.29 -1.13
CA GLN A 100 -3.27 3.34 -2.36
C GLN A 100 -3.99 4.07 -3.49
N ALA A 101 -5.30 3.84 -3.69
CA ALA A 101 -6.06 4.56 -4.69
C ALA A 101 -6.03 6.08 -4.47
N ALA A 102 -6.21 6.52 -3.22
CA ALA A 102 -6.12 7.94 -2.86
C ALA A 102 -4.71 8.51 -3.08
N ALA A 103 -3.68 7.75 -2.69
CA ALA A 103 -2.28 8.16 -2.87
C ALA A 103 -1.90 8.22 -4.36
N SER A 104 -2.20 7.19 -5.15
CA SER A 104 -1.94 7.14 -6.59
C SER A 104 -2.69 8.24 -7.32
N TYR A 105 -3.99 8.45 -7.06
CA TYR A 105 -4.74 9.53 -7.72
C TYR A 105 -4.13 10.90 -7.40
N THR A 106 -3.81 11.17 -6.13
CA THR A 106 -3.15 12.42 -5.74
C THR A 106 -1.80 12.61 -6.42
N TYR A 107 -0.95 11.57 -6.41
CA TYR A 107 0.38 11.60 -7.01
C TYR A 107 0.33 11.94 -8.50
N TYR A 108 -0.54 11.26 -9.25
CA TYR A 108 -0.63 11.44 -10.70
C TYR A 108 -1.33 12.75 -11.09
N CYS A 109 -2.29 13.24 -10.30
CA CYS A 109 -2.83 14.59 -10.48
C CYS A 109 -1.73 15.66 -10.31
N VAL A 110 -0.92 15.56 -9.26
CA VAL A 110 0.19 16.49 -9.02
C VAL A 110 1.22 16.41 -10.14
N GLN A 111 1.58 15.20 -10.59
CA GLN A 111 2.52 15.03 -11.70
C GLN A 111 1.99 15.68 -12.99
N ARG A 112 0.72 15.44 -13.33
CA ARG A 112 0.03 16.06 -14.46
C ARG A 112 0.03 17.59 -14.37
N GLU A 113 -0.29 18.16 -13.22
CA GLU A 113 -0.33 19.61 -13.02
C GLU A 113 1.06 20.24 -13.17
N GLN A 114 2.09 19.61 -12.59
CA GLN A 114 3.48 20.06 -12.69
C GLN A 114 3.96 20.03 -14.15
N GLU A 115 3.76 18.90 -14.83
CA GLU A 115 4.15 18.73 -16.23
C GLU A 115 3.43 19.73 -17.14
N ARG A 116 2.13 19.97 -16.94
CA ARG A 116 1.38 20.95 -17.74
C ARG A 116 1.80 22.40 -17.45
N ALA A 117 2.32 22.69 -16.26
CA ALA A 117 2.81 24.01 -15.90
C ALA A 117 4.22 24.29 -16.46
N ASP A 118 5.08 23.29 -16.52
CA ASP A 118 6.45 23.37 -17.06
C ASP A 118 6.76 22.13 -17.93
N PRO A 119 6.32 22.12 -19.20
CA PRO A 119 6.37 20.90 -20.03
C PRO A 119 7.79 20.47 -20.42
N ASP A 120 8.08 19.19 -20.22
CA ASP A 120 9.23 18.49 -20.76
C ASP A 120 9.00 18.18 -22.26
N PRO A 121 9.82 18.71 -23.17
CA PRO A 121 9.70 18.39 -24.60
C PRO A 121 9.84 16.90 -24.92
N ASP A 122 10.55 16.12 -24.09
CA ASP A 122 10.75 14.69 -24.31
C ASP A 122 9.47 13.88 -24.07
N LEU A 123 8.52 14.41 -23.28
CA LEU A 123 7.21 13.80 -23.05
C LEU A 123 6.21 14.06 -24.20
N LYS A 124 6.56 14.88 -25.19
CA LYS A 124 5.75 15.13 -26.41
C LYS A 124 4.29 15.55 -26.11
N GLY A 125 4.06 16.22 -24.99
CA GLY A 125 2.73 16.64 -24.54
C GLY A 125 1.94 15.59 -23.75
N ALA A 126 2.57 14.49 -23.37
CA ALA A 126 2.08 13.59 -22.32
C ALA A 126 2.28 14.22 -20.93
N ASP A 127 1.47 13.77 -19.97
CA ASP A 127 1.60 14.11 -18.55
C ASP A 127 2.74 13.30 -17.90
N PHE A 128 2.98 12.08 -18.37
CA PHE A 128 4.09 11.20 -17.96
C PHE A 128 4.23 10.02 -18.93
N ALA A 129 5.38 9.32 -18.91
CA ALA A 129 5.54 8.05 -19.62
C ALA A 129 4.81 6.91 -18.89
N ASP A 130 4.32 5.92 -19.63
CA ASP A 130 3.59 4.77 -19.09
C ASP A 130 4.45 3.76 -18.31
N THR A 131 5.78 3.87 -18.42
CA THR A 131 6.72 3.14 -17.58
C THR A 131 7.54 4.07 -16.69
N LEU A 132 7.95 3.53 -15.54
CA LEU A 132 8.91 4.16 -14.64
C LEU A 132 9.96 3.13 -14.24
N SER A 133 11.23 3.43 -14.49
CA SER A 133 12.34 2.52 -14.18
C SER A 133 12.18 1.11 -14.77
N GLY A 134 11.56 1.02 -15.96
CA GLY A 134 11.29 -0.24 -16.66
C GLY A 134 10.10 -1.04 -16.13
N LEU A 135 9.29 -0.48 -15.24
CA LEU A 135 8.05 -1.09 -14.75
C LEU A 135 6.83 -0.30 -15.24
N PRO A 136 5.71 -0.97 -15.56
CA PRO A 136 4.49 -0.29 -15.95
C PRO A 136 3.91 0.52 -14.78
N ARG A 137 3.45 1.74 -15.06
CA ARG A 137 2.76 2.59 -14.08
C ARG A 137 1.31 2.19 -13.85
N TYR A 138 0.71 1.53 -14.83
CA TYR A 138 -0.63 0.98 -14.76
C TYR A 138 -0.72 -0.24 -15.68
N TYR A 139 -1.71 -1.09 -15.44
CA TYR A 139 -2.11 -2.14 -16.37
C TYR A 139 -3.47 -1.80 -17.00
N SER A 140 -3.57 -1.97 -18.32
CA SER A 140 -4.82 -1.88 -19.05
C SER A 140 -5.79 -2.99 -18.68
N ASP A 141 -7.07 -2.80 -19.00
CA ASP A 141 -8.15 -3.79 -18.80
C ASP A 141 -7.84 -5.14 -19.46
N GLU A 142 -7.21 -5.12 -20.64
CA GLU A 142 -6.80 -6.32 -21.39
C GLU A 142 -5.65 -7.06 -20.68
N GLU A 143 -4.60 -6.34 -20.27
CA GLU A 143 -3.48 -6.91 -19.52
C GLU A 143 -3.93 -7.49 -18.17
N LEU A 144 -4.87 -6.83 -17.49
CA LEU A 144 -5.44 -7.34 -16.25
C LEU A 144 -6.24 -8.63 -16.46
N ARG A 145 -7.00 -8.74 -17.56
CA ARG A 145 -7.69 -10.00 -17.91
C ARG A 145 -6.70 -11.14 -18.14
N GLU A 146 -5.63 -10.88 -18.89
CA GLU A 146 -4.59 -11.87 -19.13
C GLU A 146 -3.90 -12.28 -17.82
N ARG A 147 -3.51 -11.30 -17.01
CA ARG A 147 -2.76 -11.50 -15.77
C ARG A 147 -3.56 -12.25 -14.70
N TRP A 148 -4.85 -11.96 -14.56
CA TRP A 148 -5.67 -12.52 -13.48
C TRP A 148 -6.50 -13.73 -13.90
N GLY A 149 -6.70 -13.95 -15.21
CA GLY A 149 -7.40 -15.12 -15.73
C GLY A 149 -8.78 -15.31 -15.09
N GLU A 150 -9.03 -16.48 -14.52
CA GLU A 150 -10.31 -16.82 -13.90
C GLU A 150 -10.67 -15.96 -12.68
N HIS A 151 -9.68 -15.31 -12.05
CA HIS A 151 -9.91 -14.42 -10.91
C HIS A 151 -10.20 -12.97 -11.33
N TYR A 152 -10.16 -12.68 -12.64
CA TYR A 152 -10.28 -11.32 -13.16
C TYR A 152 -11.48 -10.58 -12.59
N ASP A 153 -12.69 -11.13 -12.70
CA ASP A 153 -13.91 -10.44 -12.26
C ASP A 153 -13.89 -10.14 -10.76
N THR A 154 -13.37 -11.06 -9.94
CA THR A 154 -13.29 -10.89 -8.48
C THR A 154 -12.27 -9.83 -8.10
N TYR A 155 -11.08 -9.87 -8.70
CA TYR A 155 -10.02 -8.91 -8.42
C TYR A 155 -10.37 -7.52 -8.95
N ARG A 156 -10.94 -7.45 -10.16
CA ARG A 156 -11.39 -6.21 -10.75
C ARG A 156 -12.47 -5.55 -9.91
N GLN A 157 -13.49 -6.30 -9.48
CA GLN A 157 -14.54 -5.77 -8.62
C GLN A 157 -13.98 -5.16 -7.32
N LYS A 158 -13.02 -5.81 -6.68
CA LYS A 158 -12.44 -5.33 -5.42
C LYS A 158 -11.57 -4.08 -5.61
N ILE A 159 -10.84 -3.99 -6.72
CA ILE A 159 -10.05 -2.81 -7.07
C ILE A 159 -10.98 -1.65 -7.41
N ASP A 160 -12.02 -1.89 -8.20
CA ASP A 160 -13.04 -0.90 -8.56
C ASP A 160 -13.74 -0.36 -7.30
N GLU A 161 -14.15 -1.22 -6.38
CA GLU A 161 -14.72 -0.83 -5.09
C GLU A 161 -13.77 0.09 -4.28
N ALA A 162 -12.47 -0.22 -4.28
CA ALA A 162 -11.48 0.58 -3.58
C ALA A 162 -11.29 1.96 -4.22
N VAL A 163 -11.21 2.01 -5.56
CA VAL A 163 -11.03 3.25 -6.32
C VAL A 163 -12.25 4.14 -6.21
N ASP A 164 -13.45 3.60 -6.46
CA ASP A 164 -14.70 4.38 -6.46
C ASP A 164 -15.02 4.99 -5.08
N ALA A 165 -14.52 4.38 -3.99
CA ALA A 165 -14.69 4.91 -2.64
C ALA A 165 -13.91 6.22 -2.38
N VAL A 166 -12.88 6.51 -3.18
CA VAL A 166 -11.97 7.65 -2.96
C VAL A 166 -11.75 8.52 -4.20
N PHE A 167 -12.21 8.07 -5.37
CA PHE A 167 -12.01 8.78 -6.63
C PHE A 167 -12.58 10.21 -6.58
N GLY A 168 -11.86 11.14 -7.20
CA GLY A 168 -12.18 12.57 -7.13
C GLY A 168 -11.73 13.28 -5.85
N ARG A 169 -11.07 12.58 -4.91
CA ARG A 169 -10.50 13.17 -3.69
C ARG A 169 -8.98 13.10 -3.72
N THR A 170 -8.33 14.23 -3.53
CA THR A 170 -6.88 14.32 -3.36
C THR A 170 -6.50 14.50 -1.89
N ILE A 171 -5.31 14.04 -1.52
CA ILE A 171 -4.73 14.26 -0.19
C ILE A 171 -4.06 15.63 -0.20
N THR A 172 -4.37 16.48 0.79
CA THR A 172 -3.89 17.87 0.83
C THR A 172 -3.17 18.22 2.12
N TYR A 173 -2.29 19.21 2.05
CA TYR A 173 -1.65 19.88 3.18
C TYR A 173 -1.75 21.39 2.95
N ASP A 174 -2.27 22.13 3.94
CA ASP A 174 -2.58 23.57 3.81
C ASP A 174 -3.46 23.93 2.59
N GLY A 175 -4.33 23.00 2.17
CA GLY A 175 -5.27 23.18 1.06
C GLY A 175 -4.71 22.82 -0.31
N GLU A 176 -3.40 22.54 -0.42
CA GLU A 176 -2.75 22.16 -1.68
C GLU A 176 -2.53 20.64 -1.73
N PRO A 177 -2.69 19.99 -2.91
CA PRO A 177 -2.36 18.57 -3.08
C PRO A 177 -0.91 18.25 -2.68
N ILE A 178 -0.72 17.13 -1.97
CA ILE A 178 0.61 16.70 -1.52
C ILE A 178 1.35 15.90 -2.59
N LEU A 179 2.69 15.85 -2.49
CA LEU A 179 3.45 14.75 -3.09
C LEU A 179 3.14 13.45 -2.31
N ALA A 180 2.18 12.67 -2.79
CA ALA A 180 1.72 11.42 -2.17
C ALA A 180 2.67 10.24 -2.49
N ALA A 181 3.94 10.36 -2.11
CA ALA A 181 4.93 9.32 -2.33
C ALA A 181 4.64 8.06 -1.48
N TYR A 182 4.85 6.89 -2.09
CA TYR A 182 4.67 5.59 -1.45
C TYR A 182 5.80 4.63 -1.87
N HIS A 183 5.98 3.56 -1.10
CA HIS A 183 6.98 2.52 -1.35
C HIS A 183 6.53 1.19 -0.75
N ALA A 184 7.10 0.08 -1.22
CA ALA A 184 6.61 -1.25 -0.88
C ALA A 184 6.78 -1.63 0.60
N ILE A 185 7.97 -1.44 1.17
CA ILE A 185 8.33 -1.91 2.52
C ILE A 185 9.41 -0.98 3.10
N SER A 186 9.22 -0.48 4.33
CA SER A 186 10.24 0.27 5.05
C SER A 186 11.13 -0.62 5.93
N SER A 187 12.21 -0.06 6.49
CA SER A 187 13.07 -0.76 7.48
C SER A 187 12.45 -0.84 8.89
N GLY A 188 11.18 -0.42 9.04
CA GLY A 188 10.45 -0.31 10.31
C GLY A 188 10.04 1.12 10.65
N ALA A 189 10.49 2.10 9.88
CA ALA A 189 10.04 3.48 9.88
C ALA A 189 10.20 4.06 8.47
N THR A 190 9.36 5.01 8.11
CA THR A 190 9.50 5.78 6.87
C THR A 190 10.65 6.80 6.99
N GLU A 191 11.04 7.39 5.86
CA GLU A 191 12.13 8.36 5.79
C GLU A 191 11.63 9.80 5.66
N ASP A 192 12.49 10.77 5.99
CA ASP A 192 12.28 12.19 5.69
C ASP A 192 12.52 12.43 4.19
N ALA A 193 11.66 13.22 3.56
CA ALA A 193 11.87 13.68 2.18
C ALA A 193 13.24 14.33 1.97
N ALA A 194 13.81 14.99 2.97
CA ALA A 194 15.15 15.58 2.89
C ALA A 194 16.26 14.55 2.69
N VAL A 195 16.11 13.35 3.26
CA VAL A 195 17.09 12.26 3.13
C VAL A 195 17.03 11.66 1.74
N VAL A 196 15.83 11.56 1.16
CA VAL A 196 15.61 10.91 -0.15
C VAL A 196 15.81 11.88 -1.33
N TRP A 197 15.27 13.10 -1.22
CA TRP A 197 15.20 14.07 -2.33
C TRP A 197 15.86 15.42 -2.01
N GLY A 198 16.51 15.57 -0.86
CA GLY A 198 17.32 16.74 -0.52
C GLY A 198 16.55 17.96 0.00
N SER A 199 15.21 17.91 0.05
CA SER A 199 14.35 18.94 0.64
C SER A 199 13.29 18.32 1.54
N SER A 200 13.12 18.87 2.75
CA SER A 200 12.12 18.37 3.69
C SER A 200 10.73 18.86 3.33
N LEU A 201 9.73 18.01 3.51
CA LEU A 201 8.32 18.32 3.31
C LEU A 201 7.56 18.05 4.62
N PRO A 202 6.74 18.99 5.13
CA PRO A 202 6.10 18.84 6.45
C PRO A 202 5.26 17.58 6.65
N TYR A 203 4.73 17.03 5.55
CA TYR A 203 3.88 15.84 5.53
C TYR A 203 4.63 14.54 5.14
N LEU A 204 5.90 14.61 4.73
CA LEU A 204 6.77 13.44 4.47
C LEU A 204 7.89 13.41 5.50
N GLN A 205 7.51 13.05 6.72
CA GLN A 205 8.39 12.92 7.88
C GLN A 205 8.52 11.45 8.30
N PRO A 206 9.60 11.07 9.01
CA PRO A 206 9.75 9.73 9.53
C PRO A 206 8.64 9.36 10.51
N VAL A 207 7.93 8.26 10.25
CA VAL A 207 6.94 7.68 11.15
C VAL A 207 7.21 6.19 11.32
N ALA A 208 6.89 5.64 12.49
CA ALA A 208 7.06 4.21 12.76
C ALA A 208 6.13 3.36 11.88
N SER A 209 6.68 2.34 11.21
CA SER A 209 5.94 1.34 10.44
C SER A 209 6.34 -0.07 10.89
N PRO A 210 5.95 -0.49 12.12
CA PRO A 210 6.36 -1.77 12.67
C PRO A 210 5.81 -2.99 11.90
N GLY A 211 4.70 -2.81 11.17
CA GLY A 211 4.07 -3.87 10.38
C GLY A 211 4.93 -4.36 9.21
N ASP A 212 5.81 -3.51 8.68
CA ASP A 212 6.65 -3.84 7.52
C ASP A 212 7.60 -5.01 7.81
N LYS A 213 7.99 -5.17 9.07
CA LYS A 213 8.81 -6.29 9.56
C LYS A 213 8.14 -7.65 9.43
N LEU A 214 6.82 -7.68 9.23
CA LEU A 214 6.04 -8.89 9.02
C LEU A 214 5.97 -9.29 7.53
N SER A 215 6.42 -8.43 6.62
CA SER A 215 6.42 -8.74 5.20
C SER A 215 7.38 -9.91 4.91
N PRO A 216 6.98 -10.90 4.08
CA PRO A 216 7.87 -11.98 3.67
C PRO A 216 9.11 -11.48 2.91
N SER A 217 9.02 -10.28 2.31
CA SER A 217 10.10 -9.65 1.56
C SER A 217 10.85 -8.58 2.37
N TYR A 218 10.63 -8.49 3.69
CA TYR A 218 11.26 -7.47 4.54
C TYR A 218 12.79 -7.48 4.49
N GLN A 219 13.39 -8.67 4.37
CA GLN A 219 14.83 -8.82 4.30
C GLN A 219 15.23 -9.62 3.06
N SER A 220 16.21 -9.11 2.33
CA SER A 220 16.88 -9.81 1.24
C SER A 220 18.40 -9.77 1.44
N THR A 221 19.10 -10.75 0.88
CA THR A 221 20.56 -10.84 0.94
C THR A 221 21.09 -11.12 -0.46
N VAL A 222 22.09 -10.35 -0.87
CA VAL A 222 22.85 -10.58 -2.11
C VAL A 222 24.32 -10.76 -1.74
N THR A 223 24.98 -11.75 -2.33
CA THR A 223 26.40 -12.06 -2.08
C THR A 223 27.20 -11.81 -3.35
N PHE A 224 28.33 -11.13 -3.20
CA PHE A 224 29.28 -10.87 -4.28
C PHE A 224 30.67 -11.38 -3.90
N THR A 225 31.42 -11.85 -4.88
CA THR A 225 32.88 -11.97 -4.80
C THR A 225 33.53 -10.58 -4.77
N PRO A 226 34.77 -10.45 -4.25
CA PRO A 226 35.50 -9.19 -4.29
C PRO A 226 35.62 -8.62 -5.71
N GLU A 227 35.82 -9.48 -6.71
CA GLU A 227 35.93 -9.10 -8.12
C GLU A 227 34.59 -8.55 -8.67
N GLU A 228 33.48 -9.24 -8.44
CA GLU A 228 32.14 -8.77 -8.85
C GLU A 228 31.76 -7.45 -8.18
N LEU A 229 32.07 -7.30 -6.89
CA LEU A 229 31.79 -6.06 -6.17
C LEU A 229 32.62 -4.90 -6.74
N LYS A 230 33.90 -5.15 -7.06
CA LYS A 230 34.76 -4.14 -7.68
C LYS A 230 34.24 -3.72 -9.05
N GLU A 231 33.78 -4.66 -9.86
CA GLU A 231 33.23 -4.37 -11.19
C GLU A 231 31.93 -3.55 -11.09
N LYS A 232 31.05 -3.83 -10.12
CA LYS A 232 29.78 -3.10 -9.94
C LYS A 232 29.91 -1.69 -9.37
N LEU A 233 31.01 -1.40 -8.66
CA LEU A 233 31.28 -0.08 -8.06
C LEU A 233 32.14 0.84 -8.94
N ALA A 234 32.69 0.31 -10.04
CA ALA A 234 33.53 1.06 -10.98
C ALA A 234 32.68 1.86 -11.97
#